data_AF-A0A7Y3E3W5-F1
#
_entry.id   AF-A0A7Y3E3W5-F1
#
_cell.length_a   1.000
_cell.length_b   1.000
_cell.length_c   1.000
_cell.angle_alpha   90.00
_cell.angle_beta   90.00
_cell.angle_gamma   90.00
#
_symmetry.space_group_name_H-M   'P 1'
#
loop_
_entity.id
_entity.type
_entity.pdbx_description
1 polymer ?
#
loop_
_entity_poly.entity_id
_entity_poly.type
_entity_poly.pdbx_seq_one_letter_code
_entity_poly.pdbx_strand_id
1 'polypeptide(L)'
;MRNWDARMRLITVVDRAESAEDARQFLQALLALGRIPRSTVEVVTEPFANYLVHAPQADVSIFGLGPRPDFAFMRRMVTETRSTCLFARDSGRESALA
;
A
#
# COMPACT_ATOMS: atom_id res chain seq x y z
N MET A 1 12.71 4.40 7.63
CA MET A 1 13.11 2.98 7.77
C MET A 1 14.53 2.80 8.33
N ARG A 2 14.93 3.54 9.38
CA ARG A 2 16.31 3.43 9.94
C ARG A 2 16.51 2.25 10.89
N ASN A 3 15.43 1.69 11.43
CA ASN A 3 15.53 0.66 12.47
C ASN A 3 15.57 -0.78 11.94
N TRP A 4 15.10 -1.04 10.70
CA TRP A 4 14.85 -2.42 10.21
C TRP A 4 15.60 -2.79 8.91
N ASP A 5 16.40 -1.88 8.34
CA ASP A 5 17.07 -2.07 7.03
C ASP A 5 16.12 -2.58 5.92
N ALA A 6 14.84 -2.21 6.01
CA ALA A 6 13.78 -2.78 5.18
C ALA A 6 13.75 -2.17 3.77
N ARG A 7 13.19 -2.93 2.83
CA ARG A 7 12.79 -2.44 1.50
C ARG A 7 11.30 -2.17 1.50
N MET A 8 10.89 -1.04 0.93
CA MET A 8 9.47 -0.68 0.83
C MET A 8 8.92 -1.02 -0.55
N ARG A 9 7.67 -1.48 -0.62
CA ARG A 9 6.93 -1.58 -1.87
C ARG A 9 5.62 -0.82 -1.72
N LEU A 10 5.37 0.13 -2.61
CA LEU A 10 4.08 0.80 -2.75
C LEU A 10 3.32 0.10 -3.86
N ILE A 11 2.14 -0.39 -3.53
CA ILE A 11 1.29 -1.16 -4.43
C ILE A 11 -0.04 -0.44 -4.54
N THR A 12 -0.53 -0.23 -5.75
CA THR A 12 -1.88 0.26 -6.00
C THR A 12 -2.56 -0.55 -7.09
N VAL A 13 -3.87 -0.70 -6.96
CA VAL A 13 -4.72 -1.30 -7.99
C VAL A 13 -5.50 -0.19 -8.67
N VAL A 14 -5.54 -0.23 -10.00
CA VAL A 14 -6.32 0.69 -10.83
C VAL A 14 -7.34 -0.08 -11.66
N ASP A 15 -8.55 0.47 -11.79
CA ASP A 15 -9.64 -0.18 -12.51
C ASP A 15 -9.46 -0.13 -14.04
N ARG A 16 -8.71 0.87 -14.55
CA ARG A 16 -8.47 1.06 -15.99
C ARG A 16 -6.97 1.04 -16.28
N ALA A 17 -6.59 0.28 -17.31
CA ALA A 17 -5.20 0.19 -17.76
C ALA A 17 -4.64 1.55 -18.20
N GLU A 18 -5.47 2.43 -18.75
CA GLU A 18 -5.08 3.81 -19.12
C GLU A 18 -4.64 4.65 -17.92
N SER A 19 -5.13 4.37 -16.72
CA SER A 19 -4.76 5.09 -15.48
C SER A 19 -3.47 4.57 -14.84
N ALA A 20 -2.87 3.50 -15.37
CA ALA A 20 -1.72 2.85 -14.74
C ALA A 20 -0.44 3.71 -14.76
N GLU A 21 -0.24 4.49 -15.83
CA GLU A 21 0.89 5.43 -15.93
C GLU A 21 0.77 6.55 -14.90
N ASP A 22 -0.39 7.21 -14.84
CA ASP A 22 -0.65 8.30 -13.90
C ASP A 22 -0.51 7.84 -12.45
N ALA A 23 -1.04 6.66 -12.11
CA ALA A 23 -0.91 6.08 -10.79
C ALA A 23 0.56 5.80 -10.42
N ARG A 24 1.36 5.31 -11.37
CA ARG A 24 2.80 5.07 -11.16
C ARG A 24 3.56 6.37 -10.94
N GLN A 25 3.30 7.40 -11.74
CA GLN A 25 3.92 8.71 -11.58
C GLN A 25 3.55 9.34 -10.24
N PHE A 26 2.29 9.25 -9.83
CA PHE A 26 1.84 9.71 -8.52
C PHE A 26 2.60 9.02 -7.37
N LEU A 27 2.69 7.69 -7.39
CA LEU A 27 3.40 6.95 -6.34
C LEU A 27 4.90 7.24 -6.33
N GLN A 28 5.53 7.41 -7.50
CA GLN A 28 6.94 7.82 -7.58
C GLN A 28 7.16 9.23 -7.01
N ALA A 29 6.27 10.18 -7.32
CA ALA A 29 6.32 11.53 -6.75
C ALA A 29 6.15 11.49 -5.22
N LEU A 30 5.24 10.66 -4.70
CA LEU A 30 5.04 10.48 -3.26
C LEU A 30 6.30 9.94 -2.57
N LEU A 31 6.97 8.94 -3.17
CA LEU A 31 8.24 8.42 -2.65
C LEU A 31 9.35 9.48 -2.64
N ALA A 32 9.42 10.29 -3.70
CA ALA A 32 10.40 11.37 -3.81
C ALA A 32 10.17 12.46 -2.76
N LEU A 33 8.92 12.93 -2.61
CA LEU A 33 8.53 13.93 -1.61
C LEU A 33 8.77 13.42 -0.18
N GLY A 34 8.39 12.18 0.10
CA GLY A 34 8.63 11.53 1.39
C GLY A 34 10.09 11.16 1.66
N ARG A 35 11.00 11.38 0.70
CA ARG A 35 12.42 11.00 0.76
C ARG A 35 12.61 9.56 1.22
N ILE A 36 11.82 8.63 0.69
CA ILE A 36 11.85 7.21 1.07
C ILE A 36 12.84 6.48 0.15
N PRO A 37 14.07 6.16 0.58
CA PRO A 37 15.00 5.39 -0.23
C PRO A 37 14.62 3.89 -0.24
N ARG A 38 15.15 3.14 -1.20
CA ARG A 38 14.98 1.67 -1.30
C ARG A 38 13.52 1.23 -1.39
N SER A 39 12.76 1.97 -2.19
CA SER A 39 11.35 1.71 -2.47
C SER A 39 11.10 1.34 -3.92
N THR A 40 10.14 0.46 -4.17
CA THR A 40 9.63 0.16 -5.51
C THR A 40 8.15 0.49 -5.62
N VAL A 41 7.68 0.77 -6.83
CA VAL A 41 6.27 1.00 -7.16
C VAL A 41 5.75 -0.17 -7.99
N GLU A 42 4.59 -0.68 -7.63
CA GLU A 42 3.84 -1.69 -8.39
C GLU A 42 2.43 -1.16 -8.65
N VAL A 43 2.05 -1.12 -9.93
CA VAL A 43 0.70 -0.73 -10.36
C VAL A 43 0.06 -1.93 -11.02
N VAL A 44 -1.11 -2.29 -10.50
CA VAL A 44 -1.82 -3.53 -10.83
C VAL A 44 -3.13 -3.15 -11.50
N THR A 45 -3.47 -3.80 -12.62
CA THR A 45 -4.67 -3.51 -13.42
C THR A 45 -5.75 -4.59 -13.32
N GLU A 46 -5.56 -5.59 -12.46
CA GLU A 46 -6.57 -6.60 -12.16
C GLU A 46 -7.33 -6.27 -10.87
N PRO A 47 -8.49 -6.88 -10.61
CA PRO A 47 -9.22 -6.68 -9.36
C PRO A 47 -8.37 -6.94 -8.12
N PHE A 48 -8.46 -6.07 -7.11
CA PHE A 48 -7.69 -6.19 -5.87
C PHE A 48 -7.84 -7.56 -5.19
N ALA A 49 -9.05 -8.14 -5.24
CA ALA A 49 -9.32 -9.47 -4.73
C ALA A 49 -8.48 -10.57 -5.39
N ASN A 50 -8.19 -10.44 -6.69
CA ASN A 50 -7.40 -11.41 -7.46
C ASN A 50 -5.91 -11.19 -7.19
N TYR A 51 -5.48 -9.92 -7.15
CA TYR A 51 -4.12 -9.55 -6.84
C TYR A 51 -3.65 -10.08 -5.48
N LEU A 52 -4.49 -9.95 -4.45
CA LEU A 52 -4.16 -10.35 -3.09
C LEU A 52 -3.65 -11.79 -2.96
N VAL A 53 -4.16 -12.71 -3.79
CA VAL A 53 -3.79 -14.14 -3.74
C VAL A 53 -2.31 -14.37 -4.06
N HIS A 54 -1.71 -13.46 -4.82
CA HIS A 54 -0.32 -13.53 -5.25
C HIS A 54 0.46 -12.26 -4.94
N ALA A 55 -0.08 -11.41 -4.06
CA ALA A 55 0.60 -10.24 -3.56
C ALA A 55 1.94 -10.66 -2.93
N PRO A 56 3.04 -9.95 -3.18
CA PRO A 56 4.33 -10.30 -2.63
C PRO A 56 4.30 -10.37 -1.09
N GLN A 57 4.90 -11.41 -0.53
CA GLN A 57 5.04 -11.55 0.92
C GLN A 57 5.84 -10.37 1.50
N ALA A 58 5.42 -9.91 2.69
CA ALA A 58 6.09 -8.84 3.42
C ALA A 58 6.19 -9.21 4.91
N ASP A 59 7.16 -8.63 5.61
CA ASP A 59 7.19 -8.71 7.08
C ASP A 59 6.00 -7.97 7.68
N VAL A 60 5.66 -6.82 7.09
CA VAL A 60 4.50 -5.98 7.44
C VAL A 60 3.85 -5.43 6.17
N SER A 61 2.55 -5.66 6.02
CA SER A 61 1.68 -5.00 5.04
C SER A 61 0.94 -3.86 5.72
N ILE A 62 0.99 -2.66 5.13
CA ILE A 62 0.33 -1.47 5.69
C ILE A 62 -0.86 -1.11 4.79
N PHE A 63 -2.04 -1.00 5.38
CA PHE A 63 -3.28 -0.66 4.70
C PHE A 63 -3.91 0.60 5.30
N GLY A 64 -4.61 1.37 4.47
CA GLY A 64 -5.46 2.46 4.95
C GLY A 64 -6.69 1.90 5.67
N LEU A 65 -7.02 2.48 6.82
CA LEU A 65 -8.24 2.18 7.56
C LEU A 65 -9.29 3.25 7.25
N GLY A 66 -10.39 2.84 6.62
CA GLY A 66 -11.53 3.71 6.34
C GLY A 66 -12.17 4.32 7.60
N PRO A 67 -13.09 5.27 7.46
CA PRO A 67 -13.71 5.96 8.59
C PRO A 67 -14.47 5.01 9.52
N ARG A 68 -15.06 3.95 8.96
CA ARG A 68 -15.66 2.83 9.68
C ARG A 68 -14.82 1.58 9.45
N PRO A 69 -14.25 0.95 10.49
CA PRO A 69 -13.50 -0.29 10.34
C PRO A 69 -14.36 -1.41 9.75
N ASP A 70 -13.86 -2.06 8.69
CA ASP A 70 -14.40 -3.31 8.17
C ASP A 70 -13.53 -4.48 8.66
N PHE A 71 -13.98 -5.14 9.72
CA PHE A 71 -13.25 -6.25 10.30
C PHE A 71 -13.20 -7.50 9.41
N ALA A 72 -14.15 -7.67 8.48
CA ALA A 72 -14.12 -8.77 7.52
C ALA A 72 -13.00 -8.54 6.51
N PHE A 73 -12.89 -7.32 5.98
CA PHE A 73 -11.77 -6.89 5.15
C PHE A 73 -10.42 -7.09 5.87
N MET A 74 -10.29 -6.61 7.12
CA MET A 74 -9.03 -6.72 7.86
C MET A 74 -8.59 -8.17 8.06
N ARG A 75 -9.50 -9.06 8.47
CA ARG A 75 -9.21 -10.50 8.62
C ARG A 75 -8.83 -11.15 7.29
N ARG A 76 -9.49 -10.74 6.20
CA ARG A 76 -9.15 -11.20 4.85
C ARG A 76 -7.73 -10.79 4.48
N MET A 77 -7.32 -9.54 4.74
CA MET A 77 -5.96 -9.10 4.39
C MET A 77 -4.89 -9.92 5.11
N VAL A 78 -5.07 -10.18 6.40
CA VAL A 78 -4.16 -11.05 7.17
C VAL A 78 -4.08 -12.46 6.57
N THR A 79 -5.23 -13.03 6.21
CA THR A 79 -5.31 -14.40 5.69
C THR A 79 -4.70 -14.54 4.30
N GLU A 80 -5.03 -13.62 3.38
CA GLU A 80 -4.59 -13.68 1.98
C GLU A 80 -3.12 -13.32 1.83
N THR A 81 -2.66 -12.26 2.49
CA THR A 81 -1.24 -11.83 2.41
C THR A 81 -0.30 -12.69 3.24
N ARG A 82 -0.85 -13.44 4.21
CA ARG A 82 -0.09 -14.24 5.19
C ARG A 82 1.02 -13.45 5.89
N SER A 83 0.79 -12.14 6.06
CA SER A 83 1.75 -11.18 6.58
C SER A 83 1.15 -10.46 7.79
N THR A 84 2.01 -9.87 8.64
CA THR A 84 1.52 -8.97 9.69
C THR A 84 0.86 -7.77 9.02
N CYS A 85 -0.38 -7.46 9.37
CA CYS A 85 -1.10 -6.33 8.78
C CYS A 85 -1.24 -5.18 9.79
N LEU A 86 -0.77 -4.00 9.40
CA LEU A 86 -1.00 -2.73 10.09
C LEU A 86 -2.07 -1.93 9.36
N PHE A 87 -3.11 -1.50 10.07
CA PHE A 87 -4.17 -0.66 9.52
C PHE A 87 -4.05 0.74 10.10
N ALA A 88 -3.69 1.71 9.25
CA ALA A 88 -3.41 3.08 9.65
C ALA A 88 -4.56 4.00 9.25
N ARG A 89 -4.97 4.87 10.19
CA ARG A 89 -5.90 5.96 9.93
C ARG A 89 -5.24 7.27 10.33
N ASP A 90 -5.27 8.25 9.45
CA ASP A 90 -4.88 9.62 9.77
C ASP A 90 -5.84 10.20 10.83
N SER A 91 -5.30 11.01 11.75
CA SER A 91 -6.08 11.82 12.68
C SER A 91 -6.90 12.93 12.00
N GLY A 92 -6.63 13.20 10.71
CA GLY A 92 -7.23 14.28 9.92
C GLY A 92 -6.57 15.64 10.16
N ARG A 93 -5.47 15.65 10.92
CA ARG A 93 -4.68 16.85 11.26
C ARG A 93 -3.23 16.73 10.82
N GLU A 94 -2.81 15.55 10.39
CA GLU A 94 -1.44 15.27 9.99
C GLU A 94 -1.33 15.41 8.48
N SER A 95 -0.27 16.03 8.00
CA SER A 95 0.11 15.96 6.59
C SER A 95 1.37 15.14 6.51
N ALA A 96 1.28 13.99 5.85
CA ALA A 96 2.42 13.10 5.61
C ALA A 96 3.52 13.75 4.74
N LEU A 97 3.22 14.90 4.12
CA LEU A 97 4.08 15.61 3.18
C LEU A 97 4.44 17.04 3.63
N ALA A 98 3.93 17.51 4.79
CA ALA A 98 4.14 18.89 5.26
C ALA A 98 5.41 19.04 6.10
#